data_AF-A0A963RPS1-F1
#
_entry.id   AF-A0A963RPS1-F1
#
_cell.length_a   1.000
_cell.length_b   1.000
_cell.length_c   1.000
_cell.angle_alpha   90.00
_cell.angle_beta   90.00
_cell.angle_gamma   90.00
#
_symmetry.space_group_name_H-M   'P 1'
#
loop_
_entity.id
_entity.type
_entity.pdbx_description
1 polymer ?
#
loop_
_entity_poly.entity_id
_entity_poly.type
_entity_poly.pdbx_seq_one_letter_code
_entity_poly.pdbx_strand_id
1 'polypeptide(L)'
;LAQFEQQAAENGNRVHFASDGDAMNSIVLDICQEHRAQRIAKGKSMVTEETGLNDYLQRAGLSVMETDLGEYIIQQAGETPSHIVGPALHKSAAEVRELFLSRHDLGERDLGEIADLVGEARLVLREHFLKAEVGIIGSNAL
;
A
#
# COMPACT_ATOMS: atom_id res chain seq x y z
N LEU A 1 -5.81 11.14 -24.30
CA LEU A 1 -5.42 11.93 -23.12
C LEU A 1 -6.27 13.18 -22.95
N ALA A 2 -6.32 14.12 -23.91
CA ALA A 2 -7.11 15.36 -23.76
C ALA A 2 -8.60 15.14 -23.38
N GLN A 3 -9.27 14.18 -24.03
CA GLN A 3 -10.66 13.85 -23.68
C GLN A 3 -10.81 13.27 -22.26
N PHE A 4 -9.85 12.44 -21.83
CA PHE A 4 -9.86 11.89 -20.47
C PHE A 4 -9.64 12.99 -19.44
N GLU A 5 -8.66 13.87 -19.66
CA GLU A 5 -8.36 14.99 -18.78
C GLU A 5 -9.56 15.92 -18.61
N GLN A 6 -10.18 16.31 -19.73
CA GLN A 6 -11.39 17.11 -19.71
C GLN A 6 -12.50 16.42 -18.92
N GLN A 7 -12.79 15.14 -19.22
CA GLN A 7 -13.87 14.43 -18.54
C GLN A 7 -13.58 14.20 -17.06
N ALA A 8 -12.32 13.96 -16.68
CA ALA A 8 -11.89 13.82 -15.29
C ALA A 8 -12.10 15.13 -14.52
N ALA A 9 -11.70 16.26 -15.12
CA ALA A 9 -11.90 17.60 -14.56
C ALA A 9 -13.39 17.95 -14.40
N GLU A 10 -14.23 17.62 -15.39
CA GLU A 10 -15.69 17.79 -15.30
C GLU A 10 -16.31 16.98 -14.15
N ASN A 11 -15.69 15.85 -13.77
CA ASN A 11 -16.10 15.03 -12.63
C ASN A 11 -15.41 15.42 -11.31
N GLY A 12 -14.74 16.59 -11.26
CA GLY A 12 -14.11 17.11 -10.04
C GLY A 12 -12.74 16.49 -9.71
N ASN A 13 -12.15 15.74 -10.64
CA ASN A 13 -10.80 15.18 -10.45
C ASN A 13 -9.74 16.13 -11.00
N ARG A 14 -8.56 16.15 -10.37
CA ARG A 14 -7.39 16.85 -10.90
C ARG A 14 -6.45 15.84 -11.53
N VAL A 15 -6.11 16.05 -12.81
CA VAL A 15 -5.14 15.21 -13.52
C VAL A 15 -3.75 15.82 -13.38
N HIS A 16 -2.78 14.99 -13.02
CA HIS A 16 -1.38 15.36 -12.93
C HIS A 16 -0.58 14.54 -13.94
N PHE A 17 0.35 15.18 -14.62
CA PHE A 17 1.27 14.51 -15.54
C PHE A 17 2.66 14.45 -14.92
N ALA A 18 3.22 13.24 -14.87
CA ALA A 18 4.58 12.99 -14.44
C ALA A 18 5.40 12.49 -15.64
N SER A 19 6.58 13.04 -15.87
CA SER A 19 7.49 12.61 -16.94
C SER A 19 8.21 11.30 -16.62
N ASP A 20 8.35 10.99 -15.33
CA ASP A 20 9.14 9.91 -14.78
C ASP A 20 8.67 9.57 -13.34
N GLY A 21 9.31 8.58 -12.73
CA GLY A 21 8.98 8.11 -11.39
C GLY A 21 9.24 9.15 -10.28
N ASP A 22 10.30 9.95 -10.41
CA ASP A 22 10.63 10.96 -9.41
C ASP A 22 9.59 12.09 -9.41
N ALA A 23 9.18 12.54 -10.61
CA ALA A 23 8.10 13.49 -10.77
C ALA A 23 6.77 12.94 -10.20
N MET A 24 6.46 11.67 -10.44
CA MET A 24 5.27 11.02 -9.89
C MET A 24 5.31 11.00 -8.35
N ASN A 25 6.41 10.56 -7.77
CA ASN A 25 6.59 10.48 -6.32
C ASN A 25 6.49 11.85 -5.65
N SER A 26 7.11 12.87 -6.25
CA SER A 26 7.02 14.26 -5.76
C SER A 26 5.58 14.77 -5.79
N ILE A 27 4.85 14.55 -6.88
CA ILE A 27 3.44 14.96 -7.00
C ILE A 27 2.58 14.29 -5.92
N VAL A 28 2.76 12.98 -5.71
CA VAL A 28 1.99 12.25 -4.69
C VAL A 28 2.32 12.77 -3.29
N LEU A 29 3.60 13.04 -3.00
CA LEU A 29 4.00 13.60 -1.72
C LEU A 29 3.38 14.99 -1.49
N ASP A 30 3.42 15.86 -2.48
CA ASP A 30 2.84 17.21 -2.40
C ASP A 30 1.33 17.14 -2.10
N ILE A 31 0.60 16.25 -2.78
CA ILE A 31 -0.83 16.00 -2.51
C ILE A 31 -1.04 15.54 -1.07
N CYS A 32 -0.23 14.57 -0.59
CA CYS A 32 -0.32 14.09 0.79
C CYS A 32 -0.08 15.22 1.81
N GLN A 33 0.89 16.10 1.55
CA GLN A 33 1.20 17.24 2.41
C GLN A 33 0.12 18.32 2.40
N GLU A 34 -0.45 18.63 1.22
CA GLU A 34 -1.58 19.57 1.07
C GLU A 34 -2.77 19.13 1.94
N HIS A 35 -3.04 17.83 1.98
CA HIS A 35 -4.09 17.24 2.80
C HIS A 35 -3.67 16.94 4.25
N ARG A 36 -2.44 17.30 4.64
CA ARG A 36 -1.87 17.02 5.98
C ARG A 36 -1.99 15.54 6.37
N ALA A 37 -1.87 14.65 5.39
CA ALA A 37 -1.94 13.23 5.60
C ALA A 37 -0.79 12.77 6.50
N GLN A 38 -1.07 11.81 7.38
CA GLN A 38 -0.04 11.13 8.16
C GLN A 38 -0.05 9.63 7.86
N ARG A 39 -1.22 9.08 7.54
CA ARG A 39 -1.47 7.67 7.30
C ARG A 39 -2.08 7.49 5.93
N ILE A 40 -1.45 6.61 5.15
CA ILE A 40 -1.79 6.33 3.77
C ILE A 40 -2.19 4.86 3.67
N ALA A 41 -3.37 4.60 3.12
CA ALA A 41 -3.80 3.26 2.73
C ALA A 41 -3.54 3.10 1.23
N LYS A 42 -2.62 2.21 0.86
CA LYS A 42 -2.18 2.06 -0.53
C LYS A 42 -2.51 0.67 -1.03
N GLY A 43 -3.20 0.60 -2.17
CA GLY A 43 -3.47 -0.63 -2.88
C GLY A 43 -2.30 -1.04 -3.77
N LYS A 44 -2.28 -2.32 -4.14
CA LYS A 44 -1.29 -2.89 -5.05
C LYS A 44 -1.21 -2.12 -6.37
N SER A 45 0.01 -1.81 -6.81
CA SER A 45 0.29 -1.26 -8.13
C SER A 45 1.74 -1.50 -8.51
N MET A 46 1.96 -2.07 -9.70
CA MET A 46 3.30 -2.29 -10.25
C MET A 46 4.03 -0.97 -10.46
N VAL A 47 3.35 0.07 -10.95
CA VAL A 47 3.95 1.39 -11.18
C VAL A 47 4.49 1.98 -9.87
N THR A 48 3.74 1.86 -8.78
CA THR A 48 4.20 2.37 -7.47
C THR A 48 5.37 1.57 -6.88
N GLU A 49 5.49 0.29 -7.25
CA GLU A 49 6.61 -0.56 -6.86
C GLU A 49 7.88 -0.18 -7.65
N GLU A 50 7.77 -0.08 -8.98
CA GLU A 50 8.89 0.28 -9.87
C GLU A 50 9.46 1.67 -9.57
N THR A 51 8.62 2.58 -9.09
CA THR A 51 9.01 3.94 -8.71
C THR A 51 9.42 4.07 -7.25
N GLY A 52 9.28 3.03 -6.43
CA GLY A 52 9.64 3.05 -5.00
C GLY A 52 8.81 4.03 -4.16
N LEU A 53 7.54 4.21 -4.50
CA LEU A 53 6.67 5.22 -3.87
C LEU A 53 6.53 5.04 -2.35
N ASN A 54 6.43 3.79 -1.88
CA ASN A 54 6.30 3.49 -0.45
C ASN A 54 7.49 4.03 0.34
N ASP A 55 8.71 3.67 -0.07
CA ASP A 55 9.95 4.12 0.53
C ASP A 55 10.08 5.64 0.48
N TYR A 56 9.70 6.26 -0.64
CA TYR A 56 9.75 7.70 -0.83
C TYR A 56 8.88 8.44 0.19
N LEU A 57 7.63 8.02 0.34
CA LEU A 57 6.68 8.61 1.29
C LEU A 57 7.07 8.31 2.75
N GLN A 58 7.57 7.11 3.04
CA GLN A 58 8.05 6.75 4.37
C GLN A 58 9.26 7.60 4.81
N ARG A 59 10.21 7.88 3.90
CA ARG A 59 11.34 8.80 4.15
C ARG A 59 10.88 10.23 4.42
N ALA A 60 9.73 10.63 3.89
CA ALA A 60 9.10 11.91 4.19
C ALA A 60 8.30 11.92 5.51
N GLY A 61 8.31 10.82 6.28
CA GLY A 61 7.66 10.70 7.58
C GLY A 61 6.20 10.25 7.54
N LEU A 62 5.71 9.77 6.39
CA LEU A 62 4.34 9.28 6.23
C LEU A 62 4.26 7.79 6.55
N SER A 63 3.19 7.37 7.22
CA SER A 63 2.91 5.96 7.50
C SER A 63 2.13 5.35 6.33
N VAL A 64 2.82 4.64 5.43
CA VAL A 64 2.21 3.96 4.29
C VAL A 64 1.98 2.49 4.59
N MET A 65 0.76 2.00 4.40
CA MET A 65 0.41 0.59 4.58
C MET A 65 -0.22 0.03 3.30
N GLU A 66 0.32 -1.10 2.85
CA GLU A 66 -0.24 -1.89 1.75
C GLU A 66 -1.55 -2.55 2.19
N THR A 67 -2.55 -2.53 1.32
CA THR A 67 -3.89 -3.06 1.63
C THR A 67 -4.19 -4.40 1.00
N ASP A 68 -3.37 -4.82 0.02
CA ASP A 68 -3.38 -6.18 -0.50
C ASP A 68 -2.67 -7.10 0.49
N LEU A 69 -3.24 -8.27 0.79
CA LEU A 69 -2.67 -9.17 1.81
C LEU A 69 -1.26 -9.64 1.46
N GLY A 70 -1.00 -9.93 0.17
CA GLY A 70 0.32 -10.37 -0.28
C GLY A 70 1.34 -9.24 -0.15
N GLU A 71 1.00 -8.05 -0.65
CA GLU A 71 1.87 -6.87 -0.51
C GLU A 71 2.10 -6.49 0.95
N TYR A 72 1.07 -6.61 1.80
CA TYR A 72 1.19 -6.37 3.24
C TYR A 72 2.19 -7.33 3.90
N ILE A 73 2.10 -8.63 3.61
CA ILE A 73 3.05 -9.62 4.14
C ILE A 73 4.48 -9.28 3.72
N ILE A 74 4.68 -8.91 2.45
CA ILE A 74 6.00 -8.51 1.92
C ILE A 74 6.50 -7.22 2.58
N GLN A 75 5.63 -6.24 2.77
CA GLN A 75 5.94 -4.99 3.47
C GLN A 75 6.37 -5.26 4.93
N GLN A 76 5.67 -6.13 5.65
CA GLN A 76 6.04 -6.52 7.02
C GLN A 76 7.36 -7.31 7.05
N ALA A 77 7.63 -8.11 6.02
CA ALA A 77 8.89 -8.84 5.89
C ALA A 77 10.07 -7.91 5.55
N GLY A 78 9.81 -6.75 4.92
CA GLY A 78 10.87 -5.89 4.38
C GLY A 78 11.55 -6.51 3.16
N GLU A 79 10.78 -7.24 2.35
CA GLU A 79 11.25 -7.98 1.18
C GLU A 79 10.67 -7.38 -0.10
N THR A 80 11.12 -7.87 -1.26
CA THR A 80 10.50 -7.57 -2.55
C THR A 80 9.52 -8.68 -2.96
N PRO A 81 8.45 -8.38 -3.71
CA PRO A 81 7.52 -9.39 -4.23
C PRO A 81 8.23 -10.48 -5.06
N SER A 82 7.88 -11.75 -4.86
CA SER A 82 8.42 -12.84 -5.70
C SER A 82 7.67 -13.06 -7.00
N HIS A 83 6.43 -12.56 -7.09
CA HIS A 83 5.57 -12.79 -8.24
C HIS A 83 4.56 -11.65 -8.40
N ILE A 84 4.34 -11.24 -9.66
CA ILE A 84 3.50 -10.08 -10.02
C ILE A 84 2.08 -10.22 -9.49
N VAL A 85 1.46 -11.40 -9.59
CA VAL A 85 0.06 -11.63 -9.12
C VAL A 85 -0.04 -11.98 -7.64
N GLY A 86 0.83 -12.84 -7.12
CA GLY A 86 0.87 -13.28 -5.72
C GLY A 86 2.20 -12.88 -5.07
N PRO A 87 2.30 -11.68 -4.47
CA PRO A 87 3.58 -11.12 -3.99
C PRO A 87 4.32 -12.03 -3.01
N ALA A 88 3.56 -12.65 -2.10
CA ALA A 88 4.07 -13.50 -1.03
C ALA A 88 4.01 -15.02 -1.34
N LEU A 89 3.91 -15.42 -2.61
CA LEU A 89 3.73 -16.84 -2.97
C LEU A 89 4.87 -17.75 -2.48
N HIS A 90 6.06 -17.19 -2.29
CA HIS A 90 7.23 -17.91 -1.79
C HIS A 90 7.23 -18.14 -0.27
N LYS A 91 6.29 -17.54 0.48
CA LYS A 91 6.19 -17.69 1.94
C LYS A 91 5.17 -18.76 2.32
N SER A 92 5.57 -19.65 3.21
CA SER A 92 4.69 -20.59 3.87
C SER A 92 3.84 -19.92 4.95
N ALA A 93 2.70 -20.53 5.30
CA ALA A 93 1.86 -20.05 6.40
C ALA A 93 2.61 -20.00 7.74
N ALA A 94 3.56 -20.91 7.97
CA ALA A 94 4.39 -20.92 9.17
C ALA A 94 5.34 -19.71 9.22
N GLU A 95 5.96 -19.33 8.10
CA GLU A 95 6.79 -18.12 8.03
C GLU A 95 5.97 -16.84 8.23
N VAL A 96 4.75 -16.78 7.65
CA VAL A 96 3.82 -15.66 7.86
C VAL A 96 3.39 -15.57 9.32
N ARG A 97 3.15 -16.71 9.98
CA ARG A 97 2.82 -16.76 11.41
C ARG A 97 3.93 -16.16 12.26
N GLU A 98 5.17 -16.62 12.08
CA GLU A 98 6.32 -16.09 12.83
C GLU A 98 6.54 -14.60 12.54
N LEU A 99 6.32 -14.17 11.29
CA LEU A 99 6.37 -12.76 10.93
C LEU A 99 5.34 -11.94 11.72
N PHE A 100 4.07 -12.34 11.74
CA PHE A 100 3.02 -11.62 12.47
C PHE A 100 3.25 -11.63 13.97
N LEU A 101 3.71 -12.75 14.56
CA LEU A 101 4.12 -12.81 15.97
C LEU A 101 5.23 -11.79 16.30
N SER A 102 6.13 -11.53 15.36
CA SER A 102 7.23 -10.58 15.56
C SER A 102 6.86 -9.11 15.31
N ARG A 103 5.84 -8.85 14.49
CA ARG A 103 5.51 -7.50 13.99
C ARG A 103 4.24 -6.91 14.59
N HIS A 104 3.29 -7.73 15.01
CA HIS A 104 1.98 -7.28 15.47
C HIS A 104 1.86 -7.36 17.00
N ASP A 105 1.03 -6.49 17.57
CA ASP A 105 0.59 -6.60 18.96
C ASP A 105 -0.65 -7.51 19.05
N LEU A 106 -0.39 -8.80 19.27
CA LEU A 106 -1.42 -9.83 19.27
C LEU A 106 -2.23 -9.93 20.57
N GLY A 107 -1.69 -9.43 21.68
CA GLY A 107 -2.26 -9.68 23.01
C GLY A 107 -2.45 -11.18 23.25
N GLU A 108 -3.69 -11.62 23.49
CA GLU A 108 -4.05 -13.02 23.75
C GLU A 108 -4.43 -13.82 22.48
N ARG A 109 -4.38 -13.21 21.28
CA ARG A 109 -4.77 -13.89 20.04
C ARG A 109 -3.72 -14.93 19.65
N ASP A 110 -4.16 -16.16 19.40
CA ASP A 110 -3.34 -17.21 18.82
C ASP A 110 -3.50 -17.24 17.30
N LEU A 111 -2.42 -17.61 16.61
CA LEU A 111 -2.33 -17.72 15.16
C LEU A 111 -2.11 -19.18 14.77
N GLY A 112 -3.02 -20.06 15.21
CA GLY A 112 -2.87 -21.52 15.05
C GLY A 112 -3.23 -22.00 13.65
N GLU A 113 -4.26 -21.39 13.04
CA GLU A 113 -4.77 -21.77 11.72
C GLU A 113 -4.58 -20.65 10.69
N ILE A 114 -4.65 -20.99 9.39
CA ILE A 114 -4.54 -20.01 8.30
C ILE A 114 -5.64 -18.93 8.41
N ALA A 115 -6.84 -19.32 8.86
CA ALA A 115 -7.94 -18.38 9.05
C ALA A 115 -7.60 -17.30 10.10
N ASP A 116 -6.83 -17.65 11.13
CA ASP A 116 -6.41 -16.71 12.17
C ASP A 116 -5.40 -15.70 11.63
N LEU A 117 -4.47 -16.15 10.76
CA LEU A 117 -3.52 -15.27 10.08
C LEU A 117 -4.22 -14.22 9.22
N VAL A 118 -5.18 -14.66 8.40
CA VAL A 118 -5.97 -13.76 7.54
C VAL A 118 -6.83 -12.83 8.40
N GLY A 119 -7.40 -13.35 9.50
CA GLY A 119 -8.17 -12.58 10.47
C GLY A 119 -7.36 -11.47 11.12
N GLU A 120 -6.16 -11.78 11.58
CA GLU A 120 -5.23 -10.83 12.18
C GLU A 120 -4.81 -9.74 11.19
N ALA A 121 -4.37 -10.11 9.99
CA ALA A 121 -4.05 -9.13 8.95
C ALA A 121 -5.25 -8.21 8.65
N ARG A 122 -6.45 -8.79 8.57
CA ARG A 122 -7.68 -8.02 8.34
C ARG A 122 -7.97 -7.04 9.47
N LEU A 123 -7.75 -7.41 10.73
CA LEU A 123 -7.95 -6.50 11.88
C LEU A 123 -7.01 -5.30 11.80
N VAL A 124 -5.72 -5.55 11.61
CA VAL A 124 -4.69 -4.48 11.48
C VAL A 124 -5.00 -3.57 10.30
N LEU A 125 -5.21 -4.15 9.11
CA LEU A 125 -5.52 -3.39 7.90
C LEU A 125 -6.80 -2.57 8.06
N ARG A 126 -7.84 -3.12 8.69
CA ARG A 126 -9.11 -2.41 8.91
C ARG A 126 -8.91 -1.18 9.78
N GLU A 127 -8.14 -1.30 10.86
CA GLU A 127 -7.84 -0.16 11.73
C GLU A 127 -7.11 0.95 10.97
N HIS A 128 -6.10 0.58 10.18
CA HIS A 128 -5.37 1.55 9.36
C HIS A 128 -6.26 2.20 8.30
N PHE A 129 -7.09 1.42 7.61
CA PHE A 129 -8.06 1.93 6.63
C PHE A 129 -9.00 2.98 7.21
N LEU A 130 -9.53 2.74 8.41
CA LEU A 130 -10.45 3.67 9.08
C LEU A 130 -9.76 4.97 9.54
N LYS A 131 -8.44 4.93 9.67
CA LYS A 131 -7.61 6.02 10.17
C LYS A 131 -6.88 6.78 9.07
N ALA A 132 -6.76 6.22 7.87
CA ALA A 132 -6.03 6.81 6.77
C ALA A 132 -6.69 8.09 6.26
N GLU A 133 -5.89 9.13 6.04
CA GLU A 133 -6.37 10.39 5.46
C GLU A 133 -6.32 10.39 3.92
N VAL A 134 -5.45 9.55 3.34
CA VAL A 134 -5.29 9.41 1.88
C VAL A 134 -5.31 7.93 1.50
N GLY A 135 -6.06 7.64 0.44
CA GLY A 135 -6.07 6.35 -0.25
C GLY A 135 -5.36 6.44 -1.60
N ILE A 136 -4.46 5.51 -1.89
CA ILE A 136 -3.77 5.43 -3.19
C ILE A 136 -4.18 4.11 -3.84
N ILE A 137 -4.69 4.18 -5.06
CA ILE A 137 -4.93 3.01 -5.91
C ILE A 137 -4.19 3.21 -7.22
N GLY A 138 -3.73 2.11 -7.83
CA GLY A 138 -3.12 2.15 -9.15
C GLY A 138 -3.91 1.32 -10.14
N SER A 139 -3.75 1.66 -11.41
CA SER A 139 -4.21 0.87 -12.54
C SER A 139 -3.11 0.85 -13.59
N ASN A 140 -2.87 -0.32 -14.18
CA ASN A 140 -2.02 -0.43 -15.35
C ASN A 140 -2.93 -0.28 -16.58
N ALA A 141 -2.98 0.93 -17.15
CA ALA A 141 -3.75 1.22 -18.35
C ALA A 141 -2.81 1.36 -19.55
N LEU A 142 -3.20 0.74 -20.68
CA LEU A 142 -2.56 0.89 -21.99
C LEU A 142 -3.41 1.82 -22.87
#